data_AF-A0A235IXC7-F1
#
_entry.id   AF-A0A235IXC7-F1
#
_cell.length_a   1.000
_cell.length_b   1.000
_cell.length_c   1.000
_cell.angle_alpha   90.00
_cell.angle_beta   90.00
_cell.angle_gamma   90.00
#
_symmetry.space_group_name_H-M   'P 1'
#
loop_
_entity.id
_entity.type
_entity.pdbx_description
1 polymer ?
#
loop_
_entity_poly.entity_id
_entity_poly.type
_entity_poly.pdbx_seq_one_letter_code
_entity_poly.pdbx_strand_id
1 'polypeptide(L)'
;MILNVCSNKKLLRRPRPYIDESLIGYIARLADTNYYPSPNYILKISQLRVTGIYSNIFISKIDDLCILSQITEVEASILWAMAFSSTNSCSSAYIFTSVVKAFGENISTSLFNKTGARFCPICWQTKAYYSQVWHLSRVTVCPFHKCFLIDTCYNCNNKIKFLRPRLFKCQCGFDLRDSQINIANIEEFALSFQIYKLCQVPEIESINYNSQIQDLEAAKSNKLNNLSDYNYDLFEGLIAKEPRVRNDTFFPLLGLEKLLNFRTQMLE
;
A
#
# COMPACT_ATOMS: atom_id res chain seq x y z
N MET A 1 15.09 -28.30 -23.09
CA MET A 1 13.72 -28.11 -23.60
C MET A 1 12.76 -28.28 -22.43
N ILE A 2 12.31 -27.18 -21.81
CA ILE A 2 11.21 -27.25 -20.83
C ILE A 2 9.95 -27.32 -21.67
N LEU A 3 9.31 -28.49 -21.68
CA LEU A 3 7.98 -28.63 -22.25
C LEU A 3 7.05 -27.71 -21.44
N ASN A 4 6.61 -26.62 -22.06
CA ASN A 4 5.50 -25.80 -21.58
C ASN A 4 4.23 -26.66 -21.61
N VAL A 5 4.03 -27.45 -20.54
CA VAL A 5 2.75 -28.09 -20.29
C VAL A 5 1.82 -26.98 -19.82
N CYS A 6 1.12 -26.35 -20.76
CA CYS A 6 -0.01 -25.48 -20.45
C CYS A 6 -1.02 -26.32 -19.67
N SER A 7 -1.07 -26.12 -18.35
CA SER A 7 -2.08 -26.73 -17.51
C SER A 7 -3.44 -26.18 -17.93
N ASN A 8 -4.28 -27.01 -18.56
CA ASN A 8 -5.64 -26.63 -18.96
C ASN A 8 -6.60 -26.44 -17.75
N LYS A 9 -6.06 -26.33 -16.53
CA LYS A 9 -6.81 -26.22 -15.28
C LYS A 9 -6.85 -24.75 -14.85
N LYS A 10 -8.06 -24.18 -14.82
CA LYS A 10 -8.35 -22.82 -14.36
C LYS A 10 -8.72 -22.83 -12.88
N LEU A 11 -8.54 -21.71 -12.19
CA LEU A 11 -9.09 -21.52 -10.85
C LEU A 11 -10.63 -21.50 -10.91
N LEU A 12 -11.31 -22.05 -9.90
CA LEU A 12 -12.77 -22.11 -9.88
C LEU A 12 -13.40 -20.70 -9.85
N ARG A 13 -12.90 -19.85 -8.96
CA ARG A 13 -13.29 -18.44 -8.85
C ARG A 13 -12.16 -17.56 -9.34
N ARG A 14 -12.48 -16.65 -10.25
CA ARG A 14 -11.53 -15.78 -10.96
C ARG A 14 -11.99 -14.33 -10.86
N PRO A 15 -11.94 -13.73 -9.65
CA PRO A 15 -12.29 -12.32 -9.50
C PRO A 15 -11.44 -11.46 -10.44
N ARG A 16 -12.05 -10.43 -11.03
CA ARG A 16 -11.31 -9.43 -11.81
C ARG A 16 -10.43 -8.59 -10.88
N PRO A 17 -9.20 -8.23 -11.28
CA PRO A 17 -8.37 -7.27 -10.55
C PRO A 17 -9.07 -5.93 -10.34
N TYR A 18 -8.80 -5.26 -9.21
CA TYR A 18 -9.11 -3.82 -9.10
C TYR A 18 -8.03 -3.00 -9.80
N ILE A 19 -8.39 -1.78 -10.20
CA ILE A 19 -7.57 -0.91 -11.06
C ILE A 19 -6.20 -0.57 -10.46
N ASP A 20 -6.11 -0.41 -9.13
CA ASP A 20 -4.89 -0.09 -8.39
C ASP A 20 -4.47 -1.22 -7.45
N GLU A 21 -4.94 -2.45 -7.67
CA GLU A 21 -4.59 -3.60 -6.83
C GLU A 21 -3.14 -4.06 -7.07
N SER A 22 -2.44 -4.38 -5.98
CA SER A 22 -1.11 -4.96 -6.06
C SER A 22 -1.17 -6.44 -6.47
N LEU A 23 -0.18 -6.91 -7.22
CA LEU A 23 -0.14 -8.31 -7.70
C LEU A 23 -0.17 -9.29 -6.52
N ILE A 24 0.61 -9.04 -5.46
CA ILE A 24 0.57 -9.89 -4.27
C ILE A 24 -0.79 -9.82 -3.54
N GLY A 25 -1.46 -8.66 -3.58
CA GLY A 25 -2.80 -8.50 -3.04
C GLY A 25 -3.84 -9.31 -3.81
N TYR A 26 -3.75 -9.30 -5.13
CA TYR A 26 -4.59 -10.10 -6.00
C TYR A 26 -4.38 -11.60 -5.82
N ILE A 27 -3.13 -12.04 -5.71
CA ILE A 27 -2.77 -13.42 -5.38
C ILE A 27 -3.36 -13.83 -4.02
N ALA A 28 -3.34 -12.93 -3.03
CA ALA A 28 -3.99 -13.18 -1.74
C ALA A 28 -5.51 -13.29 -1.84
N ARG A 29 -6.15 -12.42 -2.63
CA ARG A 29 -7.60 -12.43 -2.85
C ARG A 29 -8.05 -13.65 -3.66
N LEU A 30 -7.26 -14.10 -4.63
CA LEU A 30 -7.47 -15.35 -5.35
C LEU A 30 -7.47 -16.55 -4.41
N ALA A 31 -6.49 -16.61 -3.50
CA ALA A 31 -6.38 -17.69 -2.54
C ALA A 31 -7.59 -17.73 -1.58
N ASP A 32 -7.94 -16.58 -1.00
CA ASP A 32 -9.08 -16.44 -0.09
C ASP A 32 -10.39 -16.82 -0.78
N THR A 33 -10.63 -16.27 -1.98
CA THR A 33 -11.86 -16.48 -2.74
C THR A 33 -12.03 -17.95 -3.13
N ASN A 34 -10.95 -18.66 -3.44
CA ASN A 34 -10.94 -20.09 -3.78
C ASN A 34 -10.75 -21.01 -2.56
N TYR A 35 -10.76 -20.47 -1.33
CA TYR A 35 -10.57 -21.23 -0.08
C TYR A 35 -9.26 -22.02 0.00
N TYR A 36 -8.20 -21.56 -0.67
CA TYR A 36 -6.87 -22.14 -0.49
C TYR A 36 -6.33 -21.78 0.91
N PRO A 37 -5.61 -22.70 1.58
CA PRO A 37 -5.07 -22.45 2.93
C PRO A 37 -4.05 -21.31 3.01
N SER A 38 -3.50 -20.85 1.88
CA SER A 38 -2.54 -19.75 1.82
C SER A 38 -2.34 -19.28 0.39
N PRO A 39 -2.00 -18.00 0.16
CA PRO A 39 -1.57 -17.49 -1.15
C PRO A 39 -0.33 -18.20 -1.72
N ASN A 40 0.44 -18.89 -0.88
CA ASN A 40 1.52 -19.78 -1.33
C ASN A 40 1.05 -20.86 -2.29
N TYR A 41 -0.21 -21.31 -2.22
CA TYR A 41 -0.75 -22.27 -3.19
C TYR A 41 -0.78 -21.67 -4.59
N ILE A 42 -1.27 -20.44 -4.73
CA ILE A 42 -1.33 -19.73 -6.00
C ILE A 42 0.09 -19.47 -6.53
N LEU A 43 1.00 -18.96 -5.68
CA LEU A 43 2.39 -18.75 -6.06
C LEU A 43 3.06 -20.03 -6.57
N LYS A 44 2.83 -21.16 -5.88
CA LYS A 44 3.41 -22.46 -6.26
C LYS A 44 2.87 -22.98 -7.58
N ILE A 45 1.55 -22.96 -7.79
CA ILE A 45 0.96 -23.45 -9.05
C ILE A 45 1.32 -22.54 -10.23
N SER A 46 1.50 -21.23 -9.99
CA SER A 46 1.96 -20.29 -11.01
C SER A 46 3.47 -20.21 -11.16
N GLN A 47 4.23 -21.03 -10.42
CA GLN A 47 5.70 -21.08 -10.45
C GLN A 47 6.38 -19.72 -10.16
N LEU A 48 5.73 -18.88 -9.34
CA LEU A 48 6.26 -17.58 -8.95
C LEU A 48 7.11 -17.67 -7.69
N ARG A 49 8.13 -16.82 -7.59
CA ARG A 49 8.98 -16.75 -6.40
C ARG A 49 8.21 -16.12 -5.23
N VAL A 50 8.67 -16.45 -4.02
CA VAL A 50 8.15 -15.85 -2.77
C VAL A 50 8.98 -14.64 -2.34
N THR A 51 10.18 -14.48 -2.89
CA THR A 51 11.08 -13.36 -2.56
C THR A 51 10.56 -12.04 -3.14
N GLY A 52 10.60 -10.96 -2.37
CA GLY A 52 10.19 -9.62 -2.84
C GLY A 52 8.69 -9.34 -2.80
N ILE A 53 7.86 -10.32 -2.44
CA ILE A 53 6.40 -10.19 -2.42
C ILE A 53 5.89 -9.08 -1.48
N TYR A 54 6.56 -8.83 -0.34
CA TYR A 54 6.12 -7.80 0.61
C TYR A 54 6.22 -6.40 0.01
N SER A 55 7.18 -6.20 -0.89
CA SER A 55 7.34 -4.96 -1.64
C SER A 55 6.62 -4.99 -2.98
N ASN A 56 5.88 -6.06 -3.31
CA ASN A 56 5.21 -6.26 -4.60
C ASN A 56 6.18 -6.18 -5.81
N ILE A 57 7.43 -6.63 -5.62
CA ILE A 57 8.48 -6.59 -6.66
C ILE A 57 8.60 -7.95 -7.34
N PHE A 58 8.37 -7.97 -8.65
CA PHE A 58 8.49 -9.15 -9.51
C PHE A 58 9.48 -8.87 -10.66
N ILE A 59 10.22 -9.88 -11.09
CA ILE A 59 11.33 -9.71 -12.04
C ILE A 59 11.02 -10.54 -13.28
N SER A 60 10.76 -9.91 -14.42
CA SER A 60 10.35 -10.61 -15.66
C SER A 60 11.33 -11.64 -16.20
N LYS A 61 12.60 -11.59 -15.77
CA LYS A 61 13.61 -12.61 -16.09
C LYS A 61 13.51 -13.89 -15.25
N ILE A 62 12.82 -13.83 -14.11
CA ILE A 62 12.74 -14.90 -13.10
C ILE A 62 11.29 -15.34 -12.92
N ASP A 63 10.38 -14.39 -12.86
CA ASP A 63 8.95 -14.56 -12.68
C ASP A 63 8.26 -14.55 -14.07
N ASP A 64 7.56 -15.62 -14.41
CA ASP A 64 6.71 -15.69 -15.60
C ASP A 64 5.23 -15.72 -15.19
N LEU A 65 4.49 -14.66 -15.56
CA LEU A 65 3.06 -14.54 -15.27
C LEU A 65 2.16 -15.31 -16.25
N CYS A 66 2.72 -16.04 -17.22
CA CYS A 66 1.95 -16.81 -18.20
C CYS A 66 1.02 -17.83 -17.53
N ILE A 67 1.52 -18.60 -16.56
CA ILE A 67 0.68 -19.58 -15.85
C ILE A 67 -0.40 -18.87 -15.02
N LEU A 68 -0.03 -17.79 -14.31
CA LEU A 68 -1.01 -17.01 -13.56
C LEU A 68 -2.10 -16.44 -14.48
N SER A 69 -1.73 -15.95 -15.66
CA SER A 69 -2.64 -15.46 -16.69
C SER A 69 -3.61 -16.56 -17.15
N GLN A 70 -3.09 -17.76 -17.47
CA GLN A 70 -3.91 -18.90 -17.90
C GLN A 70 -4.91 -19.34 -16.84
N ILE A 71 -4.48 -19.48 -15.58
CA ILE A 71 -5.36 -20.00 -14.52
C ILE A 71 -6.39 -18.97 -14.04
N THR A 72 -6.12 -17.67 -14.23
CA THR A 72 -7.02 -16.57 -13.83
C THR A 72 -7.85 -16.00 -14.97
N GLU A 73 -7.50 -16.28 -16.23
CA GLU A 73 -8.06 -15.64 -17.42
C GLU A 73 -7.88 -14.11 -17.42
N VAL A 74 -6.82 -13.62 -16.76
CA VAL A 74 -6.40 -12.21 -16.79
C VAL A 74 -5.19 -12.08 -17.70
N GLU A 75 -5.17 -11.10 -18.59
CA GLU A 75 -4.03 -10.87 -19.47
C GLU A 75 -2.73 -10.63 -18.68
N ALA A 76 -1.62 -11.19 -19.15
CA ALA A 76 -0.32 -11.05 -18.49
C ALA A 76 0.14 -9.58 -18.39
N SER A 77 -0.24 -8.73 -19.35
CA SER A 77 0.00 -7.28 -19.33
C SER A 77 -0.65 -6.60 -18.13
N ILE A 78 -1.90 -6.95 -17.83
CA ILE A 78 -2.64 -6.45 -16.67
C ILE A 78 -1.96 -6.94 -15.38
N LEU A 79 -1.58 -8.21 -15.31
CA LEU A 79 -0.88 -8.76 -14.14
C LEU A 79 0.49 -8.09 -13.91
N TRP A 80 1.23 -7.78 -14.97
CA TRP A 80 2.49 -7.04 -14.88
C TRP A 80 2.29 -5.59 -14.46
N ALA A 81 1.20 -4.94 -14.88
CA ALA A 81 0.85 -3.58 -14.42
C ALA A 81 0.54 -3.55 -12.92
N MET A 82 0.13 -4.68 -12.33
CA MET A 82 -0.10 -4.83 -10.89
C MET A 82 1.19 -5.00 -10.07
N ALA A 83 2.33 -5.27 -10.70
CA ALA A 83 3.62 -5.50 -10.05
C ALA A 83 4.59 -4.33 -10.24
N PHE A 84 5.53 -4.15 -9.31
CA PHE A 84 6.70 -3.30 -9.55
C PHE A 84 7.80 -4.13 -10.20
N SER A 85 8.17 -3.74 -11.42
CA SER A 85 9.12 -4.49 -12.23
C SER A 85 10.53 -3.96 -12.05
N SER A 86 11.52 -4.84 -11.95
CA SER A 86 12.92 -4.40 -11.96
C SER A 86 13.30 -3.74 -13.28
N THR A 87 14.05 -2.65 -13.19
CA THR A 87 14.61 -1.93 -14.35
C THR A 87 15.89 -2.56 -14.89
N ASN A 88 16.54 -3.42 -14.12
CA ASN A 88 17.87 -3.92 -14.47
C ASN A 88 17.82 -5.25 -15.24
N SER A 89 18.41 -5.20 -16.43
CA SER A 89 18.65 -6.32 -17.34
C SER A 89 19.75 -7.28 -16.86
N CYS A 90 20.22 -7.22 -15.62
CA CYS A 90 21.39 -8.00 -15.21
C CYS A 90 20.99 -9.42 -14.81
N SER A 91 21.57 -10.40 -15.52
CA SER A 91 21.28 -11.84 -15.41
C SER A 91 21.82 -12.52 -14.15
N SER A 92 22.23 -11.77 -13.12
CA SER A 92 22.76 -12.35 -11.88
C SER A 92 21.66 -12.41 -10.83
N ALA A 93 21.30 -13.63 -10.43
CA ALA A 93 20.27 -13.96 -9.45
C ALA A 93 20.52 -13.38 -8.03
N TYR A 94 21.63 -12.64 -7.83
CA TYR A 94 22.11 -12.21 -6.52
C TYR A 94 22.18 -10.69 -6.31
N ILE A 95 21.80 -9.86 -7.28
CA ILE A 95 21.83 -8.40 -7.08
C ILE A 95 20.45 -7.94 -6.61
N PHE A 96 20.40 -7.52 -5.34
CA PHE A 96 19.32 -6.69 -4.79
C PHE A 96 19.02 -5.58 -5.79
N THR A 97 17.88 -5.67 -6.47
CA THR A 97 17.42 -4.61 -7.36
C THR A 97 17.33 -3.36 -6.51
N SER A 98 18.23 -2.39 -6.71
CA SER A 98 18.24 -1.15 -5.93
C SER A 98 17.14 -0.21 -6.39
N VAL A 99 16.67 -0.37 -7.64
CA VAL A 99 15.64 0.47 -8.27
C VAL A 99 14.64 -0.42 -9.02
N VAL A 100 13.37 -0.03 -9.01
CA VAL A 100 12.25 -0.66 -9.72
C VAL A 100 11.40 0.40 -10.42
N LYS A 101 10.72 0.01 -11.50
CA LYS A 101 9.73 0.86 -12.16
C LYS A 101 8.39 0.73 -11.42
N ALA A 102 7.90 1.85 -10.89
CA ALA A 102 6.66 1.94 -10.15
C ALA A 102 6.02 3.31 -10.38
N PHE A 103 4.71 3.35 -10.64
CA PHE A 103 3.95 4.60 -10.87
C PHE A 103 4.55 5.49 -11.98
N GLY A 104 5.09 4.86 -13.04
CA GLY A 104 5.75 5.58 -14.14
C GLY A 104 7.20 6.00 -13.87
N GLU A 105 7.66 5.90 -12.62
CA GLU A 105 8.96 6.39 -12.16
C GLU A 105 9.94 5.26 -11.81
N ASN A 106 11.22 5.61 -11.72
CA ASN A 106 12.25 4.74 -11.17
C ASN A 106 12.40 5.00 -9.67
N ILE A 107 11.98 4.05 -8.83
CA ILE A 107 11.95 4.21 -7.37
C ILE A 107 12.93 3.24 -6.70
N SER A 108 13.72 3.75 -5.75
CA SER A 108 14.60 2.92 -4.94
C SER A 108 13.83 1.87 -4.14
N THR A 109 14.30 0.63 -4.10
CA THR A 109 13.67 -0.45 -3.32
C THR A 109 13.78 -0.26 -1.81
N SER A 110 14.62 0.68 -1.34
CA SER A 110 14.63 1.12 0.07
C SER A 110 13.37 1.90 0.45
N LEU A 111 12.64 2.46 -0.53
CA LEU A 111 11.43 3.26 -0.32
C LEU A 111 10.14 2.42 -0.28
N PHE A 112 10.26 1.10 -0.38
CA PHE A 112 9.12 0.19 -0.25
C PHE A 112 9.08 -0.41 1.15
N ASN A 113 7.85 -0.63 1.61
CA ASN A 113 7.58 -1.39 2.80
C ASN A 113 8.05 -2.85 2.61
N LYS A 114 8.77 -3.38 3.60
CA LYS A 114 9.32 -4.74 3.62
C LYS A 114 8.77 -5.60 4.75
N THR A 115 7.98 -5.03 5.66
CA THR A 115 7.65 -5.65 6.95
C THR A 115 6.30 -6.35 6.96
N GLY A 116 5.36 -5.96 6.08
CA GLY A 116 4.02 -6.54 6.09
C GLY A 116 3.05 -5.85 5.15
N ALA A 117 1.82 -6.34 5.18
CA ALA A 117 0.71 -5.74 4.47
C ALA A 117 0.10 -4.60 5.28
N ARG A 118 -0.34 -3.55 4.59
CA ARG A 118 -1.08 -2.43 5.17
C ARG A 118 -2.47 -2.38 4.58
N PHE A 119 -3.45 -1.90 5.31
CA PHE A 119 -4.80 -1.70 4.78
C PHE A 119 -5.56 -0.60 5.52
N CYS A 120 -6.55 -0.04 4.86
CA CYS A 120 -7.54 0.81 5.52
C CYS A 120 -8.72 -0.06 6.01
N PRO A 121 -9.07 -0.04 7.30
CA PRO A 121 -10.19 -0.82 7.83
C PRO A 121 -11.53 -0.42 7.19
N ILE A 122 -11.71 0.86 6.84
CA ILE A 122 -12.94 1.37 6.21
C ILE A 122 -13.02 0.95 4.74
N CYS A 123 -11.92 1.05 3.95
CA CYS A 123 -11.88 0.52 2.59
C CYS A 123 -12.29 -0.97 2.56
N TRP A 124 -11.80 -1.76 3.51
CA TRP A 124 -12.07 -3.20 3.54
C TRP A 124 -13.50 -3.58 3.94
N GLN A 125 -14.30 -2.64 4.46
CA GLN A 125 -15.73 -2.87 4.66
C GLN A 125 -16.51 -2.84 3.34
N THR A 126 -16.02 -2.11 2.33
CA THR A 126 -16.69 -1.93 1.02
C THR A 126 -16.00 -2.69 -0.11
N LYS A 127 -14.68 -2.52 -0.25
CA LYS A 127 -13.84 -3.13 -1.30
C LYS A 127 -12.54 -3.63 -0.67
N ALA A 128 -12.44 -4.94 -0.50
CA ALA A 128 -11.29 -5.55 0.15
C ALA A 128 -10.22 -6.01 -0.83
N TYR A 129 -9.21 -5.17 -1.02
CA TYR A 129 -8.00 -5.48 -1.75
C TYR A 129 -6.82 -4.69 -1.18
N TYR A 130 -5.61 -4.97 -1.65
CA TYR A 130 -4.42 -4.19 -1.31
C TYR A 130 -4.07 -3.25 -2.45
N SER A 131 -4.11 -1.95 -2.20
CA SER A 131 -3.66 -0.97 -3.19
C SER A 131 -2.14 -1.04 -3.36
N GLN A 132 -1.66 -0.84 -4.59
CA GLN A 132 -0.23 -0.73 -4.91
C GLN A 132 0.47 0.34 -4.08
N VAL A 133 -0.18 1.49 -3.88
CA VAL A 133 0.41 2.66 -3.20
C VAL A 133 0.75 2.34 -1.75
N TRP A 134 0.06 1.37 -1.13
CA TRP A 134 0.31 0.94 0.25
C TRP A 134 1.63 0.18 0.45
N HIS A 135 2.30 -0.20 -0.65
CA HIS A 135 3.65 -0.75 -0.59
C HIS A 135 4.74 0.31 -0.47
N LEU A 136 4.43 1.60 -0.63
CA LEU A 136 5.39 2.68 -0.40
C LEU A 136 5.55 2.94 1.11
N SER A 137 6.79 3.08 1.57
CA SER A 137 7.10 3.12 3.01
C SER A 137 6.44 4.30 3.73
N ARG A 138 6.34 5.47 3.06
CA ARG A 138 5.73 6.72 3.57
C ARG A 138 4.22 6.82 3.39
N VAL A 139 3.59 5.82 2.79
CA VAL A 139 2.14 5.76 2.73
C VAL A 139 1.64 5.11 4.01
N THR A 140 1.28 5.97 4.96
CA THR A 140 0.84 5.61 6.32
C THR A 140 -0.64 5.91 6.53
N VAL A 141 -1.26 6.75 5.68
CA VAL A 141 -2.65 7.19 5.80
C VAL A 141 -3.44 6.82 4.54
N CYS A 142 -4.72 6.51 4.73
CA CYS A 142 -5.71 6.44 3.66
C CYS A 142 -6.36 7.82 3.48
N PRO A 143 -6.10 8.55 2.38
CA PRO A 143 -6.65 9.89 2.21
C PRO A 143 -8.17 9.91 1.99
N PHE A 144 -8.75 8.82 1.48
CA PHE A 144 -10.20 8.67 1.33
C PHE A 144 -10.94 8.64 2.67
N HIS A 145 -10.28 8.17 3.73
CA HIS A 145 -10.89 7.95 5.03
C HIS A 145 -10.19 8.67 6.19
N LYS A 146 -9.17 9.48 5.90
CA LYS A 146 -8.39 10.27 6.88
C LYS A 146 -7.87 9.44 8.07
N CYS A 147 -7.60 8.15 7.88
CA CYS A 147 -7.20 7.25 8.95
C CYS A 147 -5.85 6.59 8.65
N PHE A 148 -5.11 6.25 9.71
CA PHE A 148 -3.90 5.46 9.58
C PHE A 148 -4.20 4.09 8.98
N LEU A 149 -3.32 3.63 8.10
CA LEU A 149 -3.31 2.27 7.60
C LEU A 149 -2.84 1.32 8.71
N ILE A 150 -3.48 0.17 8.78
CA ILE A 150 -3.23 -0.86 9.79
C ILE A 150 -2.26 -1.90 9.22
N ASP A 151 -1.18 -2.15 9.96
CA ASP A 151 -0.15 -3.12 9.58
C ASP A 151 0.12 -4.18 10.67
N THR A 152 -0.55 -4.03 11.82
CA THR A 152 -0.38 -4.84 13.02
C THR A 152 -1.77 -5.20 13.55
N CYS A 153 -1.97 -6.45 13.91
CA CYS A 153 -3.26 -6.89 14.43
C CYS A 153 -3.43 -6.41 15.88
N TYR A 154 -4.52 -5.70 16.17
CA TYR A 154 -4.82 -5.17 17.51
C TYR A 154 -4.95 -6.27 18.58
N ASN A 155 -5.44 -7.46 18.23
CA ASN A 155 -5.65 -8.54 19.20
C ASN A 155 -4.37 -9.30 19.58
N CYS A 156 -3.45 -9.54 18.64
CA CYS A 156 -2.25 -10.34 18.89
C CYS A 156 -0.93 -9.59 18.73
N ASN A 157 -0.98 -8.30 18.38
CA ASN A 157 0.16 -7.42 18.16
C ASN A 157 1.19 -7.89 17.12
N ASN A 158 0.85 -8.91 16.32
CA ASN A 158 1.70 -9.39 15.24
C ASN A 158 1.50 -8.58 13.96
N LYS A 159 2.59 -8.40 13.20
CA LYS A 159 2.54 -7.82 11.86
C LYS A 159 1.65 -8.65 10.93
N ILE A 160 0.88 -7.94 10.13
CA ILE A 160 -0.08 -8.51 9.20
C ILE A 160 0.67 -8.94 7.94
N LYS A 161 0.63 -10.23 7.61
CA LYS A 161 1.35 -10.82 6.45
C LYS A 161 0.41 -11.05 5.27
N PHE A 162 0.88 -10.85 4.04
CA PHE A 162 0.09 -11.19 2.84
C PHE A 162 -0.25 -12.68 2.78
N LEU A 163 0.69 -13.56 3.16
CA LEU A 163 0.59 -15.01 3.03
C LEU A 163 -0.22 -15.68 4.14
N ARG A 164 -1.47 -15.24 4.34
CA ARG A 164 -2.38 -15.78 5.36
C ARG A 164 -3.60 -16.47 4.75
N PRO A 165 -4.22 -17.45 5.45
CA PRO A 165 -5.29 -18.27 4.86
C PRO A 165 -6.53 -17.50 4.44
N ARG A 166 -6.84 -16.42 5.16
CA ARG A 166 -8.02 -15.59 4.91
C ARG A 166 -7.63 -14.15 4.80
N LEU A 167 -8.22 -13.44 3.85
CA LEU A 167 -7.92 -12.03 3.62
C LEU A 167 -8.25 -11.20 4.86
N PHE A 168 -9.42 -11.45 5.47
CA PHE A 168 -9.93 -10.68 6.60
C PHE A 168 -9.53 -11.22 7.97
N LYS A 169 -9.08 -12.48 8.09
CA LYS A 169 -8.71 -13.03 9.41
C LYS A 169 -7.21 -12.94 9.64
N CYS A 170 -6.82 -12.44 10.80
CA CYS A 170 -5.46 -12.58 11.30
C CYS A 170 -5.17 -14.06 11.62
N GLN A 171 -3.89 -14.43 11.76
CA GLN A 171 -3.49 -15.76 12.19
C GLN A 171 -4.03 -16.13 13.59
N CYS A 172 -4.33 -15.13 14.43
CA CYS A 172 -4.98 -15.32 15.73
C CYS A 172 -6.52 -15.47 15.64
N GLY A 173 -7.12 -15.41 14.44
CA GLY A 173 -8.56 -15.51 14.24
C GLY A 173 -9.34 -14.19 14.29
N PHE A 174 -8.72 -13.09 14.75
CA PHE A 174 -9.35 -11.76 14.77
C PHE A 174 -9.75 -11.28 13.37
N ASP A 175 -10.94 -10.69 13.23
CA ASP A 175 -11.35 -10.05 11.98
C ASP A 175 -10.70 -8.68 11.84
N LEU A 176 -9.81 -8.54 10.87
CA LEU A 176 -9.05 -7.32 10.63
C LEU A 176 -9.95 -6.14 10.24
N ARG A 177 -11.19 -6.37 9.78
CA ARG A 177 -12.16 -5.30 9.52
C ARG A 177 -12.68 -4.62 10.78
N ASP A 178 -12.60 -5.32 11.92
CA ASP A 178 -13.01 -4.83 13.23
C ASP A 178 -11.86 -4.11 13.96
N SER A 179 -10.76 -3.84 13.27
CA SER A 179 -9.63 -3.12 13.85
C SER A 179 -9.99 -1.67 14.16
N GLN A 180 -9.42 -1.14 15.25
CA GLN A 180 -9.64 0.25 15.66
C GLN A 180 -9.23 1.25 14.57
N ILE A 181 -10.10 2.23 14.33
CA ILE A 181 -9.87 3.32 13.39
C ILE A 181 -9.20 4.48 14.15
N ASN A 182 -7.98 4.83 13.74
CA ASN A 182 -7.27 5.99 14.26
C ASN A 182 -7.20 7.08 13.19
N ILE A 183 -7.82 8.22 13.48
CA ILE A 183 -7.76 9.41 12.60
C ILE A 183 -6.31 9.91 12.53
N ALA A 184 -5.87 10.21 11.31
CA ALA A 184 -4.53 10.71 11.04
C ALA A 184 -4.36 12.15 11.51
N ASN A 185 -3.12 12.53 11.84
CA ASN A 185 -2.78 13.95 11.96
C ASN A 185 -2.68 14.59 10.57
N ILE A 186 -2.64 15.93 10.54
CA ILE A 186 -2.67 16.72 9.31
C ILE A 186 -1.42 16.45 8.47
N GLU A 187 -0.26 16.29 9.11
CA GLU A 187 1.03 16.14 8.47
C GLU A 187 1.13 14.80 7.71
N GLU A 188 0.76 13.70 8.35
CA GLU A 188 0.76 12.35 7.76
C GLU A 188 -0.33 12.22 6.69
N PHE A 189 -1.48 12.88 6.89
CA PHE A 189 -2.52 12.98 5.87
C PHE A 189 -2.01 13.72 4.63
N ALA A 190 -1.43 14.92 4.80
CA ALA A 190 -0.96 15.75 3.70
C ALA A 190 0.14 15.04 2.88
N LEU A 191 1.09 14.39 3.57
CA LEU A 191 2.14 13.61 2.93
C LEU A 191 1.56 12.45 2.12
N SER A 192 0.69 11.63 2.72
CA SER A 192 0.07 10.51 2.04
C SER A 192 -0.82 10.96 0.88
N PHE A 193 -1.61 12.01 1.05
CA PHE A 193 -2.45 12.59 0.01
C PHE A 193 -1.63 13.02 -1.21
N GLN A 194 -0.51 13.71 -0.99
CA GLN A 194 0.36 14.13 -2.08
C GLN A 194 1.02 12.95 -2.79
N ILE A 195 1.43 11.91 -2.05
CA ILE A 195 1.94 10.67 -2.65
C ILE A 195 0.85 10.01 -3.51
N TYR A 196 -0.40 9.94 -3.05
CA TYR A 196 -1.49 9.37 -3.85
C TYR A 196 -1.73 10.15 -5.15
N LYS A 197 -1.65 11.48 -5.11
CA LYS A 197 -1.73 12.32 -6.32
C LYS A 197 -0.61 12.01 -7.31
N LEU A 198 0.64 11.98 -6.85
CA LEU A 198 1.78 11.68 -7.72
C LEU A 198 1.75 10.25 -8.27
N CYS A 199 1.26 9.30 -7.48
CA CYS A 199 1.04 7.92 -7.91
C CYS A 199 -0.22 7.75 -8.78
N GLN A 200 -0.99 8.81 -9.03
CA GLN A 200 -2.22 8.81 -9.82
C GLN A 200 -3.23 7.76 -9.33
N VAL A 201 -3.38 7.64 -8.01
CA VAL A 201 -4.33 6.70 -7.42
C VAL A 201 -5.75 7.08 -7.87
N PRO A 202 -6.57 6.14 -8.38
CA PRO A 202 -7.90 6.44 -8.88
C PRO A 202 -8.78 7.15 -7.85
N GLU A 203 -9.62 8.07 -8.31
CA GLU A 203 -10.54 8.89 -7.50
C GLU A 203 -9.86 9.91 -6.57
N ILE A 204 -8.52 9.94 -6.42
CA ILE A 204 -7.87 10.88 -5.50
C ILE A 204 -8.12 12.35 -5.86
N GLU A 205 -8.20 12.67 -7.14
CA GLU A 205 -8.44 14.05 -7.62
C GLU A 205 -9.84 14.56 -7.28
N SER A 206 -10.79 13.66 -7.01
CA SER A 206 -12.14 14.03 -6.58
C SER A 206 -12.21 14.50 -5.13
N ILE A 207 -11.18 14.22 -4.32
CA ILE A 207 -11.14 14.63 -2.93
C ILE A 207 -10.77 16.12 -2.83
N ASN A 208 -11.65 16.89 -2.18
CA ASN A 208 -11.35 18.27 -1.83
C ASN A 208 -10.38 18.34 -0.64
N TYR A 209 -9.10 18.56 -0.94
CA TYR A 209 -8.02 18.65 0.06
C TYR A 209 -8.34 19.65 1.18
N ASN A 210 -8.75 20.88 0.84
CA ASN A 210 -8.99 21.94 1.82
C ASN A 210 -10.12 21.57 2.78
N SER A 211 -11.19 20.96 2.27
CA SER A 211 -12.27 20.44 3.11
C SER A 211 -11.79 19.33 4.05
N GLN A 212 -10.95 18.40 3.58
CA GLN A 212 -10.41 17.33 4.43
C GLN A 212 -9.52 17.88 5.54
N ILE A 213 -8.72 18.92 5.27
CA ILE A 213 -7.87 19.59 6.26
C ILE A 213 -8.74 20.26 7.33
N GLN A 214 -9.76 21.01 6.93
CA GLN A 214 -10.69 21.64 7.86
C GLN A 214 -11.38 20.62 8.78
N ASP A 215 -11.80 19.47 8.23
CA ASP A 215 -12.39 18.39 9.03
C ASP A 215 -11.40 17.84 10.08
N LEU A 216 -10.13 17.68 9.69
CA LEU A 216 -9.07 17.19 10.58
C LEU A 216 -8.72 18.21 11.68
N GLU A 217 -8.68 19.50 11.33
CA GLU A 217 -8.48 20.60 12.28
C GLU A 217 -9.63 20.67 13.30
N ALA A 218 -10.89 20.58 12.83
CA ALA A 218 -12.05 20.55 13.69
C ALA A 218 -12.05 19.33 14.62
N ALA A 219 -11.69 18.15 14.11
CA ALA A 219 -11.55 16.94 14.91
C ALA A 219 -10.45 17.07 15.97
N LYS A 220 -9.32 17.73 15.65
CA LYS A 220 -8.24 18.00 16.61
C LYS A 220 -8.70 18.93 17.73
N SER A 221 -9.38 20.03 17.40
CA SER A 221 -9.90 20.98 18.39
C SER A 221 -10.96 20.33 19.31
N ASN A 222 -11.82 19.46 18.78
CA ASN A 222 -12.80 18.72 19.59
C ASN A 222 -12.16 17.67 20.50
N LYS A 223 -11.00 17.12 20.12
CA LYS A 223 -10.24 16.18 20.96
C LYS A 223 -9.48 16.89 22.09
N LEU A 224 -9.03 18.13 21.84
CA LEU A 224 -8.40 19.01 22.84
C LEU A 224 -9.37 19.41 23.96
N ASN A 225 -10.67 19.57 23.64
CA ASN A 225 -11.71 19.89 24.62
C ASN A 225 -12.11 18.72 25.55
N ASN A 226 -11.49 17.53 25.41
CA ASN A 226 -11.80 16.35 26.23
C ASN A 226 -10.57 15.72 26.93
N LEU A 227 -9.41 16.38 26.91
CA LEU A 227 -8.19 15.92 27.59
C LEU A 227 -7.46 17.12 28.20
N SER A 228 -7.74 17.41 29.47
CA SER A 228 -6.83 18.18 30.32
C SER A 228 -5.53 17.40 30.49
N ASP A 229 -4.39 18.13 30.47
CA ASP A 229 -3.03 17.68 30.79
C ASP A 229 -2.14 17.19 29.63
N TYR A 230 -1.83 18.06 28.65
CA TYR A 230 -0.50 18.04 28.02
C TYR A 230 0.00 19.45 27.71
N ASN A 231 1.22 19.74 28.18
CA ASN A 231 1.88 21.04 28.19
C ASN A 231 2.37 21.43 26.77
N TYR A 232 1.88 22.55 26.24
CA TYR A 232 1.86 22.90 24.81
C TYR A 232 2.95 23.92 24.38
N ASP A 233 3.83 24.32 25.31
CA ASP A 233 4.69 25.52 25.15
C ASP A 233 5.93 25.35 24.25
N LEU A 234 6.13 24.22 23.56
CA LEU A 234 7.34 23.99 22.75
C LEU A 234 7.19 24.29 21.24
N PHE A 235 5.97 24.52 20.71
CA PHE A 235 5.74 24.65 19.26
C PHE A 235 5.21 26.01 18.77
N GLU A 236 4.76 26.90 19.66
CA GLU A 236 4.31 28.26 19.31
C GLU A 236 5.44 29.13 18.69
N GLY A 237 6.70 28.79 18.94
CA GLY A 237 7.87 29.51 18.39
C GLY A 237 8.14 29.32 16.89
N LEU A 238 7.46 28.38 16.21
CA LEU A 238 7.71 28.08 14.80
C LEU A 238 6.55 28.47 13.86
N ILE A 239 5.38 28.84 14.39
CA ILE A 239 4.17 29.06 13.57
C ILE A 239 3.84 30.56 13.40
N ALA A 240 4.41 31.46 14.20
CA ALA A 240 4.09 32.88 14.09
C ALA A 240 5.30 33.73 13.71
N LYS A 241 5.48 33.95 12.40
CA LYS A 241 5.67 35.26 11.74
C LYS A 241 6.13 35.05 10.29
N GLU A 242 5.20 35.09 9.34
CA GLU A 242 5.21 36.15 8.34
C GLU A 242 3.85 36.26 7.60
N PRO A 243 3.44 37.49 7.23
CA PRO A 243 2.15 37.76 6.63
C PRO A 243 2.21 37.61 5.10
N ARG A 244 1.14 37.03 4.53
CA ARG A 244 0.82 36.95 3.09
C ARG A 244 1.67 35.96 2.30
N VAL A 245 1.19 34.72 2.18
CA VAL A 245 1.52 33.86 1.03
C VAL A 245 0.23 33.42 0.36
N ARG A 246 0.14 33.76 -0.93
CA ARG A 246 -0.96 33.44 -1.85
C ARG A 246 -1.01 31.94 -2.14
N ASN A 247 -2.23 31.45 -2.40
CA ASN A 247 -2.64 30.27 -3.19
C ASN A 247 -1.67 29.07 -3.27
N ASP A 248 -2.17 27.93 -2.78
CA ASP A 248 -1.91 26.59 -3.30
C ASP A 248 -0.44 26.18 -3.45
N THR A 249 0.25 25.85 -2.35
CA THR A 249 1.37 24.89 -2.32
C THR A 249 2.01 24.83 -0.93
N PHE A 250 1.50 23.96 -0.04
CA PHE A 250 2.19 23.69 1.24
C PHE A 250 3.23 22.55 1.14
N PHE A 251 3.50 22.03 -0.06
CA PHE A 251 4.73 21.31 -0.37
C PHE A 251 5.19 21.77 -1.77
N PRO A 252 6.34 22.44 -1.91
CA PRO A 252 6.79 22.92 -3.21
C PRO A 252 7.15 21.74 -4.11
N LEU A 253 6.29 21.37 -5.07
CA LEU A 253 6.58 20.53 -6.26
C LEU A 253 7.63 19.43 -6.03
N LEU A 254 7.55 18.70 -4.92
CA LEU A 254 8.50 17.64 -4.61
C LEU A 254 8.10 16.40 -5.41
N GLY A 255 9.00 15.93 -6.27
CA GLY A 255 8.83 14.65 -6.97
C GLY A 255 8.66 13.48 -5.98
N LEU A 256 8.05 12.39 -6.45
CA LEU A 256 7.67 11.25 -5.62
C LEU A 256 8.81 10.73 -4.74
N GLU A 257 10.03 10.60 -5.29
CA GLU A 257 11.20 10.15 -4.54
C GLU A 257 11.57 11.08 -3.36
N LYS A 258 11.42 12.39 -3.50
CA LYS A 258 11.70 13.34 -2.42
C LYS A 258 10.70 13.20 -1.27
N LEU A 259 9.42 13.00 -1.58
CA LEU A 259 8.38 12.77 -0.56
C LEU A 259 8.57 11.43 0.14
N LEU A 260 8.96 10.39 -0.59
CA LEU A 260 9.27 9.08 0.00
C LEU A 260 10.50 9.13 0.94
N ASN A 261 11.43 10.04 0.71
CA ASN A 261 12.57 10.26 1.58
C ASN A 261 12.29 11.25 2.73
N PHE A 262 11.17 11.97 2.71
CA PHE A 262 10.82 12.93 3.75
C PHE A 262 10.73 12.24 5.11
N ARG A 263 11.53 12.72 6.08
CA ARG A 263 11.46 12.30 7.48
C ARG A 263 10.73 13.40 8.22
N THR A 264 9.54 13.12 8.72
CA THR A 264 9.06 13.83 9.91
C THR A 264 10.11 13.58 10.99
N GLN A 265 10.75 14.63 11.50
CA GLN A 265 11.57 14.53 12.70
C GLN A 265 10.62 14.14 13.83
N MET A 266 10.46 12.83 14.05
CA MET A 266 9.94 12.33 15.32
C MET A 266 11.06 12.58 16.32
N LEU A 267 10.85 13.57 17.18
CA LEU A 267 11.65 13.77 18.39
C LEU A 267 11.63 12.46 19.18
N GLU A 268 12.81 11.99 19.57
CA GLU A 268 13.00 10.98 20.61
C GLU A 268 12.40 11.46 21.95
#